data_AF-A0A437S7C2-F1
#
_entry.id   AF-A0A437S7C2-F1
#
_cell.length_a   1.000
_cell.length_b   1.000
_cell.length_c   1.000
_cell.angle_alpha   90.00
_cell.angle_beta   90.00
_cell.angle_gamma   90.00
#
_symmetry.space_group_name_H-M   'P 1'
#
loop_
_entity.id
_entity.type
_entity.pdbx_description
1 polymer ?
#
loop_
_entity_poly.entity_id
_entity_poly.type
_entity_poly.pdbx_seq_one_letter_code
_entity_poly.pdbx_strand_id
1 'polypeptide(L)'
;MENIINRIAYLEGLAEGYEIDDESKEGRLIYELIDIIAEMAEEVKIYQDEMEEYVDIIEEDLSSLEEYVYDDFDEDYDSYDDFDFDDDFYFEEDLDDELEENCDCGHCNEEENN
;
A
#
# COMPACT_ATOMS: atom_id res chain seq x y z
N MET A 1 -4.25 -14.49 2.86
CA MET A 1 -3.67 -15.51 1.94
C MET A 1 -4.51 -16.74 1.67
N GLU A 2 -5.50 -17.08 2.48
CA GLU A 2 -6.30 -18.31 2.28
C GLU A 2 -6.84 -18.48 0.86
N ASN A 3 -7.20 -17.39 0.17
CA ASN A 3 -7.64 -17.43 -1.22
C ASN A 3 -6.56 -17.94 -2.19
N ILE A 4 -5.30 -17.54 -2.03
CA ILE A 4 -4.19 -17.98 -2.89
C ILE A 4 -3.91 -19.47 -2.66
N ILE A 5 -3.81 -19.88 -1.39
CA ILE A 5 -3.60 -21.29 -1.01
C ILE A 5 -4.73 -22.17 -1.56
N ASN A 6 -5.99 -21.75 -1.43
CA ASN A 6 -7.13 -22.48 -1.99
C ASN A 6 -7.08 -22.59 -3.51
N ARG A 7 -6.55 -21.58 -4.21
CA ARG A 7 -6.39 -21.60 -5.67
C ARG A 7 -5.24 -22.50 -6.11
N ILE A 8 -4.17 -22.61 -5.32
CA ILE A 8 -3.07 -23.56 -5.55
C ILE A 8 -3.59 -24.99 -5.41
N ALA A 9 -4.29 -25.30 -4.31
CA ALA A 9 -4.92 -26.61 -4.11
C ALA A 9 -5.94 -26.95 -5.22
N TYR A 10 -6.65 -25.94 -5.74
CA TYR A 10 -7.51 -26.13 -6.91
C TYR A 10 -6.71 -26.44 -8.18
N LEU A 11 -5.54 -25.82 -8.40
CA LEU A 11 -4.67 -26.11 -9.55
C LEU A 11 -4.09 -27.51 -9.48
N GLU A 12 -3.67 -27.97 -8.30
CA GLU A 12 -3.25 -29.36 -8.06
C GLU A 12 -4.36 -30.35 -8.44
N GLY A 13 -5.57 -30.16 -7.89
CA GLY A 13 -6.70 -31.02 -8.20
C GLY A 13 -7.13 -30.95 -9.68
N LEU A 14 -6.93 -29.81 -10.33
CA LEU A 14 -7.18 -29.65 -11.76
C LEU A 14 -6.13 -30.41 -12.60
N ALA A 15 -4.86 -30.37 -12.19
CA ALA A 15 -3.78 -31.12 -12.85
C ALA A 15 -4.01 -32.64 -12.74
N GLU A 16 -4.41 -33.11 -11.56
CA GLU A 16 -4.82 -34.49 -11.34
C GLU A 16 -6.06 -34.85 -12.17
N GLY A 17 -7.07 -33.97 -12.20
CA GLY A 17 -8.32 -34.19 -12.93
C GLY A 17 -8.17 -34.21 -14.46
N TYR A 18 -7.13 -33.55 -14.99
CA TYR A 18 -6.76 -33.62 -16.41
C TYR A 18 -5.85 -34.81 -16.75
N GLU A 19 -5.52 -35.65 -15.76
CA GLU A 19 -4.62 -36.79 -15.94
C GLU A 19 -3.26 -36.35 -16.53
N ILE A 20 -2.73 -35.22 -16.05
CA ILE A 20 -1.41 -34.74 -16.47
C ILE A 20 -0.36 -35.74 -16.02
N ASP A 21 0.31 -36.36 -17.00
CA ASP A 21 1.41 -37.29 -16.79
C ASP A 21 2.62 -36.56 -16.19
N ASP A 22 2.92 -36.89 -14.93
CA ASP A 22 4.03 -36.35 -14.14
C ASP A 22 5.40 -36.80 -14.69
N GLU A 23 5.47 -37.81 -15.56
CA GLU A 23 6.70 -38.19 -16.25
C GLU A 23 6.90 -37.44 -17.57
N SER A 24 5.85 -36.83 -18.13
CA SER A 24 5.95 -36.01 -19.34
C SER A 24 6.77 -34.74 -19.09
N LYS A 25 7.38 -34.17 -20.14
CA LYS A 25 8.19 -32.95 -19.98
C LYS A 25 7.33 -31.77 -19.54
N GLU A 26 6.13 -31.68 -20.10
CA GLU A 26 5.14 -30.66 -19.84
C GLU A 26 4.53 -30.84 -18.44
N GLY A 27 4.22 -32.08 -18.03
CA GLY A 27 3.68 -32.36 -16.71
C GLY A 27 4.66 -32.04 -15.59
N ARG A 28 5.93 -32.47 -15.71
CA ARG A 28 6.98 -32.05 -14.75
C ARG A 28 7.08 -30.54 -14.61
N LEU A 29 7.05 -29.82 -15.73
CA LEU A 29 7.11 -28.36 -15.70
C LEU A 29 5.90 -27.75 -14.97
N ILE A 30 4.70 -28.31 -15.18
CA ILE A 30 3.48 -27.82 -14.53
C ILE A 30 3.52 -28.09 -13.03
N TYR A 31 3.88 -29.30 -12.60
CA TYR A 31 3.98 -29.63 -11.17
C TYR A 31 5.03 -28.76 -10.48
N GLU A 32 6.22 -28.59 -11.07
CA GLU A 32 7.24 -27.71 -10.48
C GLU A 32 6.80 -26.24 -10.42
N LEU A 33 6.00 -25.77 -11.39
CA LEU A 33 5.43 -24.43 -11.30
C LEU A 33 4.42 -24.31 -10.15
N ILE A 34 3.58 -25.33 -9.94
CA ILE A 34 2.63 -25.36 -8.84
C ILE A 34 3.37 -25.35 -7.51
N ASP A 35 4.42 -26.17 -7.37
CA ASP A 35 5.24 -26.26 -6.17
C ASP A 35 5.94 -24.93 -5.85
N ILE A 36 6.57 -24.29 -6.84
CA ILE A 36 7.19 -22.96 -6.66
C ILE A 36 6.16 -21.93 -6.22
N ILE A 37 4.95 -21.94 -6.80
CA ILE A 37 3.89 -21.02 -6.40
C ILE A 37 3.41 -21.30 -4.97
N ALA A 38 3.38 -22.57 -4.55
CA ALA A 38 3.07 -22.98 -3.18
C ALA A 38 4.11 -22.45 -2.19
N GLU A 39 5.39 -22.67 -2.46
CA GLU A 39 6.51 -22.15 -1.65
C GLU A 39 6.45 -20.62 -1.55
N MET A 40 6.23 -19.92 -2.66
CA MET A 40 6.09 -18.46 -2.66
C MET A 40 4.91 -17.99 -1.81
N ALA A 41 3.78 -18.70 -1.84
CA ALA A 41 2.62 -18.35 -1.03
C ALA A 41 2.87 -18.56 0.47
N GLU A 42 3.67 -19.57 0.84
CA GLU A 42 4.08 -19.82 2.22
C GLU A 42 5.09 -18.78 2.73
N GLU A 43 6.08 -18.40 1.92
CA GLU A 43 7.04 -17.36 2.29
C GLU A 43 6.35 -16.00 2.47
N VAL A 44 5.45 -15.64 1.55
CA VAL A 44 4.63 -14.42 1.70
C VAL A 44 3.78 -14.47 2.98
N LYS A 45 3.38 -15.67 3.42
CA LYS A 45 2.65 -15.83 4.68
C LYS A 45 3.46 -15.48 5.89
N ILE A 46 4.64 -16.04 5.96
CA ILE A 46 5.55 -15.78 7.06
C ILE A 46 5.82 -14.27 7.14
N TYR A 47 6.12 -13.62 6.02
CA TYR A 47 6.33 -12.17 6.01
C TYR A 47 5.10 -11.35 6.40
N GLN A 48 3.90 -11.77 6.00
CA GLN A 48 2.66 -11.09 6.40
C GLN A 48 2.45 -11.21 7.91
N ASP A 49 2.61 -12.41 8.46
CA ASP A 49 2.44 -12.68 9.89
C ASP A 49 3.51 -11.91 10.71
N GLU A 50 4.76 -11.87 10.26
CA GLU A 50 5.83 -11.06 10.88
C GLU A 50 5.53 -9.56 10.82
N MET A 51 5.00 -9.06 9.69
CA MET A 51 4.60 -7.65 9.56
C MET A 51 3.47 -7.29 10.52
N GLU A 52 2.50 -8.17 10.73
CA GLU A 52 1.42 -7.97 11.70
C GLU A 52 2.00 -7.83 13.11
N GLU A 53 2.94 -8.69 13.51
CA GLU A 53 3.65 -8.57 14.79
C GLU A 53 4.42 -7.24 14.92
N TYR A 54 5.10 -6.78 13.86
CA TYR A 54 5.77 -5.48 13.89
C TYR A 54 4.79 -4.31 14.04
N VAL A 55 3.62 -4.39 13.41
CA VAL A 55 2.57 -3.36 13.53
C VAL A 55 2.03 -3.35 14.96
N ASP A 56 1.76 -4.51 15.55
CA ASP A 56 1.30 -4.62 16.94
C ASP A 56 2.29 -3.98 17.93
N ILE A 57 3.59 -4.21 17.73
CA ILE A 57 4.64 -3.58 18.55
C ILE A 57 4.64 -2.06 18.40
N ILE A 58 4.49 -1.55 17.17
CA ILE A 58 4.43 -0.10 16.93
C ILE A 58 3.18 0.50 17.58
N GLU A 59 2.04 -0.19 17.52
CA GLU A 59 0.81 0.24 18.19
C GLU A 59 0.98 0.29 19.71
N GLU A 60 1.63 -0.71 20.32
CA GLU A 60 1.95 -0.73 21.76
C GLU A 60 2.87 0.44 22.16
N ASP A 61 3.95 0.66 21.40
CA ASP A 61 4.90 1.75 21.64
C ASP A 61 4.21 3.12 21.49
N LEU A 62 3.35 3.28 20.47
CA LEU A 62 2.63 4.53 20.24
C LEU A 62 1.59 4.78 21.34
N SER A 63 0.88 3.74 21.80
CA SER A 63 -0.05 3.85 22.92
C SER A 63 0.67 4.25 24.21
N SER A 64 1.86 3.70 24.45
CA SER A 64 2.69 4.07 25.60
C SER A 64 3.18 5.52 25.52
N LEU A 65 3.51 5.98 24.31
CA LEU A 65 3.87 7.38 24.07
C LEU A 65 2.66 8.30 24.22
N GLU A 66 1.48 7.90 23.76
CA GLU A 66 0.22 8.63 23.91
C GLU A 66 -0.09 8.85 25.39
N GLU A 67 -0.03 7.80 26.21
CA GLU A 67 -0.19 7.89 27.66
C GLU A 67 0.84 8.87 28.26
N TYR A 68 2.12 8.71 27.94
CA TYR A 68 3.17 9.60 28.46
C TYR A 68 2.99 11.07 28.07
N VAL A 69 2.53 11.34 26.85
CA VAL A 69 2.37 12.71 26.35
C VAL A 69 1.06 13.29 26.85
N TYR A 70 -0.07 12.59 26.71
CA TYR A 70 -1.40 13.13 26.97
C TYR A 70 -1.86 13.02 28.43
N ASP A 71 -1.39 12.04 29.22
CA ASP A 71 -1.75 11.98 30.65
C ASP A 71 -1.12 13.13 31.46
N ASP A 72 0.01 13.70 30.99
CA ASP A 72 0.64 14.89 31.61
C ASP A 72 -0.06 16.22 31.21
N PHE A 73 -1.01 16.19 30.27
CA PHE A 73 -1.79 17.38 29.85
C PHE A 73 -3.20 17.48 30.48
N ASP A 74 -3.62 16.48 31.28
CA ASP A 74 -4.99 16.37 31.80
C ASP A 74 -5.25 17.18 33.11
N GLU A 75 -4.29 17.99 33.58
CA GLU A 75 -4.49 18.87 34.75
C GLU A 75 -4.34 20.39 34.48
N ASP A 76 -4.12 20.87 33.25
CA ASP A 76 -3.97 22.32 33.03
C ASP A 76 -4.37 22.85 31.62
N TYR A 77 -5.15 22.10 30.84
CA TYR A 77 -5.67 22.58 29.53
C TYR A 77 -7.05 23.26 29.60
N ASP A 78 -7.52 23.65 30.79
CA ASP A 78 -8.69 24.55 30.96
C ASP A 78 -8.30 26.05 30.82
N SER A 79 -7.07 26.37 30.39
CA SER A 79 -6.60 27.76 30.19
C SER A 79 -6.38 28.15 28.72
N TYR A 80 -6.92 27.40 27.75
CA TYR A 80 -6.88 27.80 26.33
C TYR A 80 -8.12 28.58 25.88
N ASP A 81 -8.88 29.13 26.84
CA ASP A 81 -9.93 30.13 26.60
C ASP A 81 -9.36 31.56 26.40
N ASP A 82 -8.02 31.72 26.35
CA ASP A 82 -7.35 33.01 26.16
C ASP A 82 -6.30 33.00 25.03
N PHE A 83 -6.37 32.03 24.11
CA PHE A 83 -5.91 32.31 22.75
C PHE A 83 -7.06 33.03 22.06
N ASP A 84 -7.12 34.35 22.27
CA ASP A 84 -7.64 35.28 21.27
C ASP A 84 -6.89 34.93 19.98
N PHE A 85 -7.50 34.06 19.18
CA PHE A 85 -7.21 33.94 17.77
C PHE A 85 -7.70 35.26 17.19
N ASP A 86 -6.90 36.31 17.39
CA ASP A 86 -7.02 37.55 16.64
C ASP A 86 -7.06 37.08 15.19
N ASP A 87 -8.20 37.37 14.57
CA ASP A 87 -8.67 36.98 13.25
C ASP A 87 -7.82 37.67 12.16
N ASP A 88 -6.50 37.55 12.29
CA ASP A 88 -5.44 38.15 11.50
C ASP A 88 -4.43 37.08 11.06
N PHE A 89 -4.82 35.80 11.05
CA PHE A 89 -4.17 34.84 10.16
C PHE A 89 -4.63 35.15 8.73
N TYR A 90 -4.03 36.19 8.16
CA TYR A 90 -4.00 36.43 6.73
C TYR A 90 -3.42 35.17 6.07
N PHE A 91 -4.30 34.25 5.71
CA PHE A 91 -4.06 33.35 4.60
C PHE A 91 -4.03 34.27 3.38
N GLU A 92 -2.85 34.79 3.06
CA GLU A 92 -2.61 35.38 1.74
C GLU A 92 -2.81 34.21 0.77
N GLU A 93 -4.05 34.08 0.29
CA GLU A 93 -4.37 33.44 -0.97
C GLU A 93 -3.53 34.15 -2.03
N ASP A 94 -2.30 33.66 -2.24
CA ASP A 94 -1.73 33.61 -3.58
C ASP A 94 -2.51 32.54 -4.38
N LEU A 95 -3.83 32.78 -4.50
CA LEU A 95 -4.60 32.45 -5.68
C LEU A 95 -4.05 33.35 -6.78
N ASP A 96 -2.96 32.91 -7.42
CA ASP A 96 -2.62 33.46 -8.72
C ASP A 96 -3.59 32.87 -9.75
N ASP A 97 -4.72 33.56 -9.87
CA ASP A 97 -5.65 33.52 -10.99
C ASP A 97 -4.94 33.93 -12.29
N GLU A 98 -4.09 33.06 -12.84
CA GLU A 98 -3.78 33.04 -14.28
C GLU A 98 -4.41 31.82 -14.96
N LEU A 99 -5.71 31.62 -14.71
CA LEU A 99 -6.60 30.91 -15.63
C LEU A 99 -7.45 31.94 -16.40
N GLU A 100 -6.88 32.48 -17.48
CA GLU A 100 -7.50 32.59 -18.81
C GLU A 100 -6.74 33.59 -19.70
N GLU A 101 -5.84 33.10 -20.56
CA GLU A 101 -5.89 33.56 -21.95
C GLU A 101 -5.49 32.45 -22.93
N ASN A 102 -6.51 31.96 -23.61
CA ASN A 102 -6.43 31.15 -24.81
C ASN A 102 -5.60 31.90 -25.87
N CYS A 103 -4.43 31.40 -26.27
CA CYS A 103 -3.83 31.81 -27.54
C CYS A 103 -3.11 30.67 -28.25
N ASP A 104 -3.78 30.26 -29.32
CA ASP A 104 -3.39 29.46 -30.47
C ASP A 104 -2.10 29.96 -31.16
N CYS A 105 -1.41 29.04 -31.84
CA CYS A 105 -0.27 29.20 -32.75
C CYS A 105 1.11 29.59 -32.14
N GLY A 106 2.11 28.70 -32.22
CA GLY A 106 3.04 28.78 -33.35
C GLY A 106 4.38 28.08 -33.10
N HIS A 107 4.36 26.83 -32.62
CA HIS A 107 5.51 25.92 -32.77
C HIS A 107 5.04 24.53 -33.22
N CYS A 108 4.42 24.55 -34.41
CA CYS A 108 4.67 23.49 -35.38
C CYS A 108 6.13 23.54 -35.81
N ASN A 109 6.67 22.35 -36.10
CA ASN A 109 7.94 22.02 -36.76
C ASN A 109 9.12 21.99 -35.76
N GLU A 110 9.78 20.85 -35.54
CA GLU A 110 10.45 20.06 -36.57
C GLU A 110 10.30 18.53 -36.34
N GLU A 111 9.34 17.92 -37.02
CA GLU A 111 9.68 16.70 -37.78
C GLU A 111 9.90 17.18 -39.21
N GLU A 112 11.09 16.95 -39.79
CA GLU A 112 11.29 16.64 -41.22
C GLU A 112 12.77 16.30 -41.50
N ASN A 113 13.00 15.03 -41.84
CA ASN A 113 13.84 14.59 -42.97
C ASN A 113 15.30 15.08 -43.09
N ASN A 114 16.27 14.27 -42.63
CA ASN A 114 17.28 13.61 -43.48
C ASN A 114 18.13 12.58 -42.71
#